data_AF-A0A1Y3XLV1-F1
#
_entry.id   AF-A0A1Y3XLV1-F1
#
_cell.length_a   1.000
_cell.length_b   1.000
_cell.length_c   1.000
_cell.angle_alpha   90.00
_cell.angle_beta   90.00
_cell.angle_gamma   90.00
#
_symmetry.space_group_name_H-M   'P 1'
#
loop_
_entity.id
_entity.type
_entity.pdbx_description
1 polymer ?
#
loop_
_entity_poly.entity_id
_entity_poly.type
_entity_poly.pdbx_seq_one_letter_code
_entity_poly.pdbx_strand_id
1 'polypeptide(L)'
;MVTAIYSLSKVHGAELWLLFWFVCVAAYLGIGLLFKHNRTKAGIKNMLIGLMIAEVINDLIWAIIYYHNGTYLDYGIGAVYGLPLWILILTVTLIVFTAKSRNFQR
;
A
#
# COMPACT_ATOMS: atom_id res chain seq x y z
N MET A 1 2.61 4.32 6.51
CA MET A 1 3.15 3.38 7.50
C MET A 1 3.32 3.93 8.94
N VAL A 2 2.84 5.12 9.31
CA VAL A 2 3.19 5.69 10.65
C VAL A 2 2.59 4.87 11.79
N THR A 3 1.36 4.40 11.62
CA THR A 3 0.63 3.54 12.57
C THR A 3 1.25 2.15 12.71
N ALA A 4 1.74 1.56 11.61
CA ALA A 4 2.45 0.29 11.63
C ALA A 4 3.81 0.40 12.34
N ILE A 5 4.55 1.48 12.09
CA ILE A 5 5.84 1.75 12.75
C ILE A 5 5.66 1.98 14.26
N TYR A 6 4.60 2.70 14.65
CA TYR A 6 4.25 2.83 16.07
C TYR A 6 3.90 1.48 16.70
N SER A 7 3.17 0.64 15.96
CA SER A 7 2.77 -0.70 16.41
C SER A 7 3.94 -1.69 16.51
N LEU A 8 5.03 -1.53 15.74
CA LEU A 8 6.24 -2.37 15.85
C LEU A 8 6.84 -2.39 17.27
N SER A 9 6.70 -1.28 18.01
CA SER A 9 7.20 -1.19 19.39
C SER A 9 6.26 -1.81 20.43
N LYS A 10 5.04 -2.20 20.03
CA LYS A 10 3.92 -2.55 20.93
C LYS A 10 3.37 -3.96 20.68
N VAL A 11 3.46 -4.49 19.45
CA VAL A 11 2.75 -5.70 19.02
C VAL A 11 3.69 -6.77 18.48
N HIS A 12 3.65 -7.97 19.08
CA HIS A 12 4.34 -9.16 18.58
C HIS A 12 3.78 -9.57 17.20
N GLY A 13 4.64 -9.69 16.18
CA GLY A 13 4.24 -10.07 14.82
C GLY A 13 4.16 -8.91 13.81
N ALA A 14 4.41 -7.67 14.24
CA ALA A 14 4.46 -6.51 13.34
C ALA A 14 5.60 -6.58 12.30
N GLU A 15 6.67 -7.34 12.58
CA GLU A 15 7.75 -7.62 11.62
C GLU A 15 7.26 -8.39 10.37
N LEU A 16 6.35 -9.35 10.57
CA LEU A 16 5.71 -10.11 9.49
C LEU A 16 4.86 -9.21 8.59
N TRP A 17 4.19 -8.22 9.20
CA TRP A 17 3.40 -7.23 8.50
C TRP A 17 4.27 -6.29 7.66
N LEU A 18 5.40 -5.84 8.21
CA LEU A 18 6.39 -5.04 7.49
C LEU A 18 7.02 -5.82 6.32
N LEU A 19 7.35 -7.10 6.53
CA LEU A 19 7.89 -7.95 5.46
C LEU A 19 6.86 -8.16 4.35
N PHE A 20 5.60 -8.45 4.70
CA PHE A 20 4.52 -8.56 3.72
C PHE A 20 4.34 -7.26 2.93
N TRP A 21 4.42 -6.11 3.61
CA TRP A 21 4.38 -4.80 2.97
C TRP A 21 5.48 -4.65 1.91
N PHE A 22 6.73 -4.96 2.25
CA PHE A 22 7.85 -4.92 1.30
C PHE A 22 7.60 -5.82 0.09
N VAL A 23 7.09 -7.03 0.31
CA VAL A 23 6.75 -7.97 -0.77
C VAL A 23 5.68 -7.39 -1.69
N CYS A 24 4.62 -6.79 -1.14
CA CYS A 24 3.56 -6.16 -1.92
C CYS A 24 4.05 -4.95 -2.74
N VAL A 25 4.89 -4.10 -2.15
CA VAL A 25 5.50 -2.96 -2.86
C VAL A 25 6.38 -3.45 -4.01
N ALA A 26 7.23 -4.45 -3.75
CA ALA A 26 8.07 -5.05 -4.78
C ALA A 26 7.24 -5.67 -5.91
N ALA A 27 6.16 -6.38 -5.57
CA ALA A 27 5.23 -6.95 -6.55
C ALA A 27 4.51 -5.87 -7.37
N TYR A 28 4.01 -4.80 -6.73
CA TYR A 28 3.37 -3.67 -7.39
C TYR A 28 4.30 -3.02 -8.42
N LEU A 29 5.55 -2.75 -8.02
CA LEU A 29 6.55 -2.17 -8.92
C LEU A 29 6.94 -3.14 -10.04
N GLY A 30 7.20 -4.41 -9.70
CA GLY A 30 7.57 -5.45 -10.66
C GLY A 30 6.51 -5.67 -11.73
N ILE A 31 5.24 -5.84 -11.31
CA ILE A 31 4.10 -6.00 -12.22
C ILE A 31 3.89 -4.72 -13.04
N GLY A 32 3.96 -3.54 -12.43
CA GLY A 32 3.81 -2.28 -13.13
C GLY A 32 4.85 -2.09 -14.24
N LEU A 33 6.09 -2.56 -14.02
CA LEU A 33 7.15 -2.56 -15.01
C LEU A 33 6.95 -3.59 -16.14
N LEU A 34 6.04 -4.56 -16.03
CA LEU A 34 5.69 -5.44 -17.17
C LEU A 34 5.02 -4.66 -18.31
N PHE A 35 4.38 -3.54 -18.00
CA PHE A 35 3.67 -2.72 -18.97
C PHE A 35 4.59 -1.68 -19.64
N LYS A 36 4.75 -1.76 -20.96
CA LYS A 36 5.65 -0.86 -21.72
C LYS A 36 5.38 0.63 -21.49
N HIS A 37 4.12 1.05 -21.37
CA HIS A 37 3.73 2.45 -21.16
C HIS A 37 4.15 2.99 -19.78
N ASN A 38 4.36 2.11 -18.81
CA ASN A 38 4.83 2.48 -17.47
C ASN A 38 6.36 2.64 -17.41
N ARG A 39 7.13 2.15 -18.40
CA ARG A 39 8.59 2.23 -18.45
C ARG A 39 9.13 3.59 -18.93
N THR A 40 8.30 4.61 -18.93
CA THR A 40 8.66 5.99 -19.27
C THR A 40 8.85 6.81 -17.99
N LYS A 41 9.57 7.95 -18.04
CA LYS A 41 9.70 8.84 -16.88
C LYS A 41 8.33 9.24 -16.30
N ALA A 42 7.36 9.53 -17.17
CA ALA A 42 6.00 9.88 -16.78
C ALA A 42 5.24 8.68 -16.19
N GLY A 43 5.39 7.49 -16.78
CA GLY A 43 4.79 6.24 -16.30
C GLY A 43 5.32 5.82 -14.92
N ILE A 44 6.63 5.87 -14.71
CA ILE A 44 7.27 5.61 -13.42
C ILE A 44 6.77 6.62 -12.38
N LYS A 45 6.72 7.92 -12.71
CA LYS A 45 6.18 8.94 -11.81
C LYS A 45 4.74 8.63 -11.41
N ASN A 46 3.89 8.26 -12.38
CA ASN A 46 2.50 7.90 -12.13
C ASN A 46 2.37 6.66 -11.23
N MET A 47 3.19 5.63 -11.45
CA MET A 47 3.22 4.44 -10.58
C MET A 47 3.59 4.78 -9.14
N LEU A 48 4.61 5.62 -8.95
CA LEU A 48 5.05 6.06 -7.63
C LEU A 48 3.98 6.92 -6.93
N ILE A 49 3.29 7.80 -7.67
CA ILE A 49 2.15 8.56 -7.14
C ILE A 49 1.03 7.60 -6.72
N GLY A 50 0.70 6.60 -7.55
CA GLY A 50 -0.30 5.58 -7.21
C GLY A 50 0.06 4.77 -5.97
N LEU A 51 1.34 4.43 -5.81
CA LEU A 51 1.85 3.76 -4.62
C LEU A 51 1.69 4.66 -3.37
N MET A 52 2.09 5.93 -3.45
CA MET A 52 1.94 6.88 -2.34
C MET A 52 0.48 7.12 -1.96
N ILE A 53 -0.43 7.17 -2.93
CA ILE A 53 -1.87 7.29 -2.66
C ILE A 53 -2.38 6.03 -1.95
N ALA A 54 -1.96 4.84 -2.40
CA ALA A 54 -2.30 3.60 -1.73
C ALA A 54 -1.84 3.62 -0.26
N GLU A 55 -0.57 4.01 -0.01
CA GLU A 55 0.00 4.14 1.34
C GLU A 55 -0.84 5.03 2.25
N VAL A 56 -1.20 6.22 1.76
CA VAL A 56 -1.98 7.19 2.55
C VAL A 56 -3.38 6.64 2.87
N ILE A 57 -4.05 6.04 1.89
CA ILE A 57 -5.38 5.45 2.10
C ILE A 57 -5.31 4.33 3.14
N ASN A 58 -4.33 3.43 3.00
CA ASN A 58 -4.15 2.33 3.93
C ASN A 58 -3.85 2.84 5.34
N ASP A 59 -2.96 3.83 5.48
CA ASP A 59 -2.66 4.46 6.77
C ASP A 59 -3.89 5.08 7.43
N LEU A 60 -4.73 5.78 6.66
CA LEU A 60 -5.95 6.38 7.17
C LEU A 60 -6.94 5.33 7.65
N ILE A 61 -7.13 4.25 6.88
CA ILE A 61 -8.03 3.15 7.27
C ILE A 61 -7.52 2.51 8.57
N TRP A 62 -6.21 2.24 8.67
CA TRP A 62 -5.65 1.69 9.88
C TRP A 62 -5.69 2.66 11.06
N ALA A 63 -5.48 3.95 10.85
CA ALA A 63 -5.64 4.95 11.89
C ALA A 63 -7.07 4.93 12.45
N ILE A 64 -8.10 4.84 11.59
CA ILE A 64 -9.50 4.75 12.02
C ILE A 64 -9.77 3.45 12.81
N ILE A 65 -9.19 2.32 12.39
CA ILE A 65 -9.41 1.01 13.02
C ILE A 65 -8.67 0.90 14.37
N TYR A 66 -7.38 1.28 14.41
CA TYR A 66 -6.54 1.15 15.60
C TYR A 66 -6.76 2.27 16.62
N TYR A 67 -7.11 3.49 16.18
CA TYR A 67 -7.31 4.63 17.06
C TYR A 67 -8.77 5.03 17.11
N HIS A 68 -9.60 4.17 17.71
CA HIS A 68 -10.98 4.52 18.01
C HIS A 68 -11.03 5.40 19.26
N ASN A 69 -11.67 6.57 19.18
CA ASN A 69 -11.81 7.54 20.28
C ASN A 69 -10.48 7.98 20.94
N GLY A 70 -9.37 7.98 20.18
CA GLY A 70 -8.06 8.40 20.67
C GLY A 70 -7.30 7.34 21.49
N THR A 71 -7.89 6.17 21.73
CA THR A 71 -7.22 5.04 22.38
C THR A 71 -6.77 4.02 21.35
N TYR A 72 -5.50 3.57 21.47
CA TYR A 72 -4.97 2.50 20.65
C TYR A 72 -5.60 1.15 21.05
N LEU A 73 -6.23 0.48 20.11
CA LEU A 73 -6.79 -0.86 20.26
C LEU A 73 -5.84 -1.88 19.63
N ASP A 74 -5.24 -2.74 20.46
CA ASP A 74 -4.40 -3.82 19.97
C ASP A 74 -5.26 -5.00 19.50
N TYR A 75 -5.24 -5.27 18.19
CA TYR A 75 -5.97 -6.39 17.58
C TYR A 75 -5.14 -7.68 17.49
N GLY A 76 -3.88 -7.67 17.95
CA GLY A 76 -2.97 -8.82 17.88
C GLY A 76 -2.90 -9.40 16.46
N ILE A 77 -3.02 -10.72 16.32
CA ILE A 77 -3.03 -11.39 15.01
C ILE A 77 -4.24 -11.04 14.13
N GLY A 78 -5.31 -10.47 14.72
CA GLY A 78 -6.47 -9.96 13.97
C GLY A 78 -6.10 -8.83 13.01
N ALA A 79 -4.97 -8.15 13.25
CA ALA A 79 -4.33 -7.22 12.33
C ALA A 79 -4.07 -7.80 10.93
N VAL A 80 -3.87 -9.12 10.84
CA VAL A 80 -3.55 -9.81 9.58
C VAL A 80 -4.72 -9.76 8.60
N TYR A 81 -5.96 -9.63 9.08
CA TYR A 81 -7.14 -9.55 8.21
C TYR A 81 -7.22 -8.26 7.38
N GLY A 82 -6.41 -7.24 7.67
CA GLY A 82 -6.29 -6.07 6.80
C GLY A 82 -5.24 -6.20 5.70
N LEU A 83 -4.47 -7.31 5.64
CA LEU A 83 -3.53 -7.56 4.54
C LEU A 83 -4.20 -7.68 3.15
N PRO A 84 -5.37 -8.33 2.99
CA PRO A 84 -6.07 -8.36 1.71
C PRO A 84 -6.52 -6.97 1.24
N LEU A 85 -6.86 -6.08 2.17
CA LEU A 85 -7.22 -4.70 1.84
C LEU A 85 -6.03 -3.96 1.20
N TRP A 86 -4.81 -4.22 1.69
CA TRP A 86 -3.59 -3.66 1.09
C TRP A 86 -3.40 -4.08 -0.36
N ILE A 87 -3.55 -5.39 -0.64
CA ILE A 87 -3.49 -5.92 -2.01
C ILE A 87 -4.54 -5.27 -2.91
N LEU A 88 -5.77 -5.13 -2.41
CA LEU A 88 -6.87 -4.52 -3.18
C LEU A 88 -6.55 -3.08 -3.57
N ILE A 89 -6.13 -2.26 -2.61
CA ILE A 89 -5.80 -0.84 -2.86
C ILE A 89 -4.66 -0.73 -3.89
N LEU A 90 -3.59 -1.51 -3.72
CA LEU A 90 -2.47 -1.54 -4.67
C LEU A 90 -2.90 -1.97 -6.08
N THR A 91 -3.79 -2.95 -6.18
CA THR A 91 -4.30 -3.42 -7.47
C THR A 91 -5.09 -2.33 -8.18
N VAL A 92 -5.98 -1.64 -7.45
CA VAL A 92 -6.80 -0.55 -7.98
C VAL A 92 -5.91 0.61 -8.45
N THR A 93 -4.97 1.05 -7.62
CA THR A 93 -4.07 2.15 -8.01
C THR A 93 -3.21 1.77 -9.20
N LEU A 94 -2.71 0.53 -9.25
CA LEU A 94 -1.93 0.06 -10.40
C LEU A 94 -2.75 0.13 -11.68
N ILE A 95 -3.99 -0.36 -11.69
CA ILE A 95 -4.87 -0.34 -12.86
C ILE A 95 -5.13 1.10 -13.32
N VAL A 96 -5.51 1.99 -12.40
CA VAL A 96 -5.86 3.38 -12.70
C VAL A 96 -4.67 4.14 -13.29
N PHE A 97 -3.50 4.05 -12.66
CA PHE A 97 -2.32 4.79 -13.11
C PHE A 97 -1.66 4.19 -14.35
N THR A 98 -1.79 2.88 -14.54
CA THR A 98 -1.40 2.19 -15.78
C THR A 98 -2.30 2.61 -16.95
N ALA A 99 -3.61 2.66 -16.76
CA ALA A 99 -4.56 3.17 -17.75
C ALA A 99 -4.29 4.64 -18.11
N LYS A 100 -4.02 5.49 -17.10
CA LYS A 100 -3.65 6.89 -17.30
C LYS A 100 -2.37 7.03 -18.13
N SER A 101 -1.35 6.24 -17.82
CA SER A 101 -0.06 6.25 -18.53
C SER A 101 -0.19 5.77 -19.99
N ARG A 102 -1.13 4.85 -20.26
CA ARG A 102 -1.47 4.42 -21.62
C ARG A 102 -2.11 5.54 -22.44
N ASN A 103 -3.05 6.29 -21.87
CA ASN A 103 -3.77 7.35 -22.58
C ASN A 103 -2.88 8.56 -22.89
N PHE A 104 -1.84 8.82 -22.08
CA PHE A 104 -0.88 9.91 -22.32
C PHE A 104 0.10 9.63 -23.48
N GLN A 105 0.15 8.39 -23.97
CA GLN A 105 1.03 7.96 -25.07
C GLN A 105 0.28 7.75 -26.39
N ARG A 106 -1.05 7.97 -26.41
CA ARG A 106 -1.88 8.02 -27.61
C ARG A 106 -2.06 9.47 -28.04
#